data_AF-A0A6G2VKZ2-F1
#
_entry.id   AF-A0A6G2VKZ2-F1
#
_cell.length_a   1.000
_cell.length_b   1.000
_cell.length_c   1.000
_cell.angle_alpha   90.00
_cell.angle_beta   90.00
_cell.angle_gamma   90.00
#
_symmetry.space_group_name_H-M   'P 1'
#
loop_
_entity.id
_entity.type
_entity.pdbx_description
1 polymer ?
#
loop_
_entity_poly.entity_id
_entity_poly.type
_entity_poly.pdbx_seq_one_letter_code
_entity_poly.pdbx_strand_id
1 'polypeptide(L)' 'MITKNDIRAILSENAGLGPPEELPDDAELVIDSLTLVVLQHGLEERHGVVIDPEFADMALFTSIAGIHTYVTKALEEH' A
#
# COMPACT_ATOMS: atom_id res chain seq x y z
N MET A 1 1.10 -11.91 8.31
CA MET A 1 1.55 -10.55 8.63
C MET A 1 2.02 -9.92 7.34
N ILE A 2 1.42 -8.80 6.94
CA ILE A 2 1.81 -8.09 5.72
C ILE A 2 3.12 -7.35 5.97
N THR A 3 4.04 -7.42 5.02
CA THR A 3 5.33 -6.74 5.06
C THR A 3 5.36 -5.56 4.09
N LYS A 4 6.35 -4.68 4.25
CA LYS A 4 6.61 -3.59 3.30
C LYS A 4 6.97 -4.09 1.89
N ASN A 5 7.58 -5.27 1.80
CA ASN A 5 7.91 -5.88 0.51
C ASN A 5 6.66 -6.34 -0.24
N ASP A 6 5.62 -6.78 0.47
CA ASP A 6 4.33 -7.13 -0.15
C ASP A 6 3.69 -5.89 -0.81
N ILE A 7 3.72 -4.75 -0.10
CA ILE A 7 3.21 -3.48 -0.61
C ILE A 7 4.00 -3.03 -1.84
N ARG A 8 5.33 -3.10 -1.80
CA ARG A 8 6.17 -2.82 -2.99
C ARG A 8 5.81 -3.69 -4.17
N ALA A 9 5.71 -5.00 -3.96
CA ALA A 9 5.43 -5.94 -5.03
C ALA A 9 4.10 -5.59 -5.72
N ILE A 10 3.05 -5.29 -4.95
CA ILE A 10 1.76 -4.86 -5.50
C ILE A 10 1.91 -3.58 -6.34
N LEU A 11 2.55 -2.54 -5.79
CA LEU A 11 2.70 -1.25 -6.45
C LEU A 11 3.60 -1.30 -7.69
N SER A 12 4.73 -2.00 -7.62
CA SER A 12 5.65 -2.16 -8.74
C SER A 12 5.04 -2.97 -9.88
N GLU A 13 4.36 -4.07 -9.57
CA GLU A 13 3.83 -4.99 -10.58
C GLU A 13 2.55 -4.46 -11.26
N ASN A 14 1.72 -3.73 -10.51
CA ASN A 14 0.38 -3.39 -10.98
C ASN A 14 0.16 -1.88 -11.20
N ALA A 15 0.88 -1.01 -10.48
CA ALA A 15 0.77 0.44 -10.65
C ALA A 15 1.90 1.04 -11.51
N GLY A 16 2.92 0.26 -11.86
CA GLY A 16 4.00 0.71 -12.74
C GLY A 16 4.93 1.74 -12.09
N LEU A 17 5.01 1.77 -10.76
CA LEU A 17 5.83 2.71 -9.98
C LEU A 17 7.35 2.44 -10.03
N GLY A 18 7.81 1.63 -11.00
CA GLY A 18 9.21 1.21 -11.11
C GLY A 18 9.49 -0.08 -10.33
N PRO A 19 10.72 -0.63 -10.44
CA PRO A 19 11.06 -1.88 -9.81
C PRO A 19 11.09 -1.76 -8.28
N PRO A 20 10.79 -2.83 -7.52
CA PRO A 20 10.69 -2.78 -6.05
C PRO A 20 11.96 -2.26 -5.36
N GLU A 21 13.13 -2.52 -5.94
CA GLU A 21 14.43 -2.10 -5.44
C GLU A 21 14.67 -0.58 -5.52
N GLU A 22 13.91 0.13 -6.36
CA GLU A 22 13.95 1.59 -6.50
C GLU A 22 12.92 2.31 -5.60
N LEU A 23 12.14 1.55 -4.81
CA LEU A 23 11.13 2.08 -3.89
C LEU A 23 11.56 1.90 -2.42
N PRO A 24 12.44 2.77 -1.88
CA PRO A 24 12.77 2.75 -0.46
C PRO A 24 11.53 2.96 0.42
N ASP A 25 11.62 2.56 1.69
CA ASP A 25 10.51 2.61 2.65
C ASP A 25 9.87 4.02 2.76
N ASP A 26 10.70 5.05 2.65
CA ASP A 26 10.41 6.47 2.81
C ASP A 26 10.35 7.22 1.47
N ALA A 27 10.34 6.51 0.34
CA ALA A 27 10.14 7.11 -0.97
C ALA A 27 8.86 7.95 -0.98
N GLU A 28 8.93 9.16 -1.53
CA GLU A 28 7.74 9.98 -1.76
C GLU A 28 6.90 9.34 -2.86
N LEU A 29 5.70 8.89 -2.47
CA LEU A 29 4.75 8.26 -3.38
C LEU A 29 3.58 9.21 -3.66
N VAL A 30 3.17 9.26 -4.91
CA VAL A 30 1.92 9.90 -5.33
C VAL A 30 0.92 8.78 -5.61
N ILE A 31 0.00 8.56 -4.67
CA ILE A 31 -1.07 7.58 -4.82
C ILE A 31 -2.31 8.29 -5.36
N ASP A 32 -2.59 8.08 -6.65
CA ASP A 32 -3.85 8.49 -7.24
C ASP A 32 -4.97 7.47 -6.99
N SER A 33 -6.18 7.78 -7.43
CA SER A 33 -7.35 6.91 -7.23
C SER A 33 -7.20 5.54 -7.89
N LEU A 34 -6.51 5.45 -9.03
CA LEU A 34 -6.28 4.17 -9.72
C LEU A 34 -5.26 3.33 -8.96
N THR A 35 -4.16 3.93 -8.54
CA THR A 35 -3.10 3.31 -7.75
C THR A 35 -3.65 2.78 -6.42
N LEU A 36 -4.55 3.54 -5.78
CA LEU A 36 -5.22 3.10 -4.57
C LEU A 36 -6.08 1.85 -4.80
N VAL A 37 -6.89 1.83 -5.86
CA VAL A 37 -7.71 0.66 -6.21
C VAL A 37 -6.84 -0.56 -6.52
N VAL A 38 -5.72 -0.36 -7.22
CA VAL A 38 -4.75 -1.42 -7.51
C VAL A 38 -4.15 -1.98 -6.22
N LEU A 39 -3.78 -1.11 -5.28
CA LEU A 39 -3.27 -1.52 -3.97
C LEU A 39 -4.31 -2.31 -3.18
N GLN A 40 -5.56 -1.83 -3.12
CA GLN A 40 -6.68 -2.53 -2.47
C GLN A 40 -6.88 -3.93 -3.06
N HIS A 41 -6.94 -4.01 -4.39
CA HIS A 41 -7.12 -5.27 -5.09
C HIS A 41 -5.96 -6.25 -4.82
N GLY A 42 -4.72 -5.78 -4.87
CA GLY A 42 -3.55 -6.63 -4.61
C GLY A 42 -3.47 -7.13 -3.16
N LEU A 43 -3.88 -6.30 -2.19
CA LEU A 43 -3.94 -6.70 -0.78
C LEU A 43 -5.04 -7.76 -0.55
N GLU A 44 -6.20 -7.60 -1.18
CA GLU A 44 -7.30 -8.55 -1.10
C GLU A 44 -6.92 -9.88 -1.78
N GLU A 45 -6.43 -9.83 -3.02
CA GLU A 45 -6.11 -11.03 -3.80
C GLU A 45 -4.98 -11.85 -3.17
N ARG A 46 -3.90 -11.20 -2.73
CA ARG A 46 -2.70 -11.90 -2.25
C ARG A 46 -2.74 -12.26 -0.77
N HIS A 47 -3.46 -11.47 0.02
CA HIS A 47 -3.41 -11.56 1.48
C HIS A 47 -4.78 -11.64 2.14
N GLY A 48 -5.89 -11.53 1.39
CA GLY A 48 -7.24 -11.52 1.93
C GLY A 48 -7.54 -10.26 2.76
N VAL A 49 -6.78 -9.19 2.57
CA VAL A 49 -6.90 -7.95 3.35
C VAL A 49 -7.66 -6.91 2.57
N VAL A 50 -8.85 -6.58 3.07
CA VAL A 50 -9.69 -5.51 2.54
C VAL A 50 -9.43 -4.25 3.37
N ILE A 51 -9.15 -3.14 2.69
CA ILE A 51 -8.99 -1.84 3.32
C ILE A 51 -9.92 -0.81 2.67
N ASP A 52 -10.40 0.13 3.47
CA ASP A 52 -11.23 1.25 3.01
C ASP A 52 -10.76 2.56 3.68
N PRO A 53 -9.64 3.13 3.22
CA PRO A 53 -9.04 4.30 3.85
C PRO A 53 -9.86 5.56 3.63
N GLU A 54 -10.11 6.31 4.71
CA GLU A 54 -10.80 7.60 4.64
C GLU A 54 -9.83 8.70 4.19
N PHE A 55 -10.37 9.90 3.91
CA PHE A 55 -9.55 11.05 3.51
C PHE A 55 -8.46 11.39 4.54
N ALA A 56 -8.74 11.21 5.84
CA ALA A 56 -7.75 11.43 6.90
C ALA A 56 -6.58 10.44 6.84
N ASP A 57 -6.82 9.22 6.37
CA ASP A 57 -5.81 8.16 6.26
C ASP A 57 -4.87 8.36 5.08
N MET A 58 -5.28 9.13 4.06
CA MET A 58 -4.48 9.43 2.88
C MET A 58 -3.12 10.06 3.22
N ALA A 59 -2.99 10.69 4.39
CA ALA A 59 -1.71 11.19 4.90
C ALA A 59 -0.64 10.08 5.04
N LEU A 60 -1.07 8.84 5.26
CA LEU A 60 -0.21 7.65 5.35
C LEU A 60 0.09 7.03 3.97
N PHE A 61 -0.68 7.36 2.93
CA PHE A 61 -0.50 6.85 1.56
C PHE A 61 0.51 7.68 0.76
N THR A 62 1.55 8.16 1.42
CA THR A 62 2.62 9.00 0.83
C THR A 62 3.98 8.32 0.82
N SER A 63 4.07 7.10 1.39
CA SER A 63 5.27 6.27 1.42
C SER A 63 4.91 4.80 1.68
N ILE A 64 5.82 3.86 1.37
CA ILE A 64 5.63 2.44 1.67
C ILE A 64 5.48 2.21 3.18
N ALA A 65 6.27 2.89 4.00
CA ALA A 65 6.20 2.79 5.45
C ALA A 65 4.87 3.30 6.02
N GLY A 66 4.34 4.39 5.46
CA GLY A 66 3.03 4.92 5.83
C GLY A 66 1.90 3.95 5.48
N ILE A 67 1.88 3.42 4.25
CA ILE A 67 0.90 2.42 3.81
C ILE A 67 0.96 1.19 4.71
N HIS A 68 2.17 0.70 5.02
CA HIS A 68 2.35 -0.45 5.91
C HIS A 68 1.82 -0.20 7.32
N THR A 69 2.02 1.01 7.84
CA THR A 69 1.48 1.42 9.14
C THR A 69 -0.04 1.40 9.14
N TYR A 70 -0.68 1.94 8.10
CA TYR A 70 -2.13 1.94 7.97
C TYR A 70 -2.67 0.50 7.90
N VAL A 71 -2.14 -0.33 7.00
CA VAL A 71 -2.60 -1.72 6.81
C VAL A 71 -2.43 -2.54 8.08
N THR A 72 -1.31 -2.36 8.80
CA THR A 72 -1.08 -3.07 10.07
C THR A 72 -2.11 -2.69 11.12
N LYS A 73 -2.44 -1.39 11.26
CA LYS A 73 -3.47 -0.93 12.20
C LYS A 73 -4.86 -1.46 11.82
N ALA A 74 -5.21 -1.41 10.54
CA ALA A 74 -6.49 -1.94 10.07
C ALA A 74 -6.64 -3.43 10.42
N LEU A 75 -5.56 -4.21 10.38
CA LEU A 75 -5.56 -5.63 10.77
C LEU A 75 -5.65 -5.86 12.29
N GLU A 76 -5.30 -4.88 13.11
CA GLU A 76 -5.43 -4.97 14.58
C GLU A 76 -6.83 -4.59 15.07
N GLU A 77 -7.57 -3.80 14.28
CA GLU A 77 -8.94 -3.37 14.59
C GLU A 77 -10.02 -4.38 14.15
N HIS A 78 -9.61 -5.46 13.46
CA HIS A 78 -10.46 -6.55 12.96
C HIS A 78 -10.19 -7.89 13.68
#